data_AF-A0A1E5PK92-F1
#
_entry.id   AF-A0A1E5PK92-F1
#
_cell.length_a   1.000
_cell.length_b   1.000
_cell.length_c   1.000
_cell.angle_alpha   90.00
_cell.angle_beta   90.00
_cell.angle_gamma   90.00
#
_symmetry.space_group_name_H-M   'P 1'
#
loop_
_entity.id
_entity.type
_entity.pdbx_description
1 polymer ?
#
loop_
_entity_poly.entity_id
_entity_poly.type
_entity_poly.pdbx_seq_one_letter_code
_entity_poly.pdbx_strand_id
1 'polypeptide(L)'
;MLKDQTSACKAARDAIAAGGEVMLYDGQPPQWMVLGIAATRLKRSLKIGLTTLGLDETVEILRARHCDEQLRTGNIVAADRSWFFTLYFDATGTELLACSGVKNERPLRRDGQKLQL
;
A
#
# COMPACT_ATOMS: atom_id res chain seq x y z
N MET A 1 12.97 -6.36 8.28
CA MET A 1 13.71 -5.26 7.60
C MET A 1 13.06 -5.05 6.24
N LEU A 2 12.68 -3.82 5.88
CA LEU A 2 12.15 -3.50 4.55
C LEU A 2 13.25 -3.76 3.51
N LYS A 3 13.20 -4.89 2.79
CA LYS A 3 14.13 -5.16 1.67
C LYS A 3 13.46 -4.67 0.38
N ASP A 4 13.85 -5.18 -0.79
CA ASP A 4 13.31 -4.73 -2.07
C ASP A 4 12.19 -5.65 -2.59
N GLN A 5 11.25 -6.04 -1.71
CA GLN A 5 10.08 -6.86 -2.09
C GLN A 5 9.23 -6.20 -3.18
N THR A 6 9.13 -4.87 -3.11
CA THR A 6 8.40 -4.05 -4.07
C THR A 6 9.12 -2.73 -4.29
N SER A 7 8.79 -2.05 -5.39
CA SER A 7 9.28 -0.69 -5.68
C SER A 7 9.00 0.35 -4.58
N ALA A 8 8.01 0.12 -3.72
CA ALA A 8 7.67 1.03 -2.62
C ALA A 8 8.65 0.95 -1.43
N CYS A 9 9.40 -0.16 -1.29
CA CYS A 9 10.15 -0.43 -0.06
C CYS A 9 11.29 0.56 0.20
N LYS A 10 11.95 1.06 -0.86
CA LYS A 10 12.97 2.11 -0.72
C LYS A 10 12.34 3.39 -0.18
N ALA A 11 11.26 3.86 -0.80
CA ALA A 11 10.57 5.09 -0.38
C ALA A 11 10.01 4.96 1.06
N ALA A 12 9.52 3.79 1.44
CA ALA A 12 9.09 3.51 2.81
C ALA A 12 10.23 3.61 3.83
N ARG A 13 11.42 3.09 3.51
CA ARG A 13 12.63 3.24 4.35
C ARG A 13 13.05 4.70 4.47
N ASP A 14 13.07 5.42 3.35
CA ASP A 14 13.42 6.84 3.31
C ASP A 14 12.43 7.65 4.18
N ALA A 15 11.14 7.31 4.15
CA ALA A 15 10.13 7.93 5.01
C ALA A 15 10.36 7.67 6.51
N ILE A 16 10.74 6.45 6.90
CA ILE A 16 11.11 6.15 8.30
C ILE A 16 12.36 6.95 8.71
N ALA A 17 13.39 6.97 7.87
CA ALA A 17 14.63 7.70 8.14
C ALA A 17 14.39 9.21 8.31
N ALA A 18 13.38 9.76 7.63
CA ALA A 18 12.94 11.14 7.76
C ALA A 18 12.04 11.41 8.99
N GLY A 19 11.83 10.42 9.87
CA GLY A 19 11.00 10.56 11.07
C GLY A 19 9.52 10.24 10.87
N GLY A 20 9.18 9.47 9.83
CA GLY A 20 7.82 8.98 9.60
C GLY A 20 7.32 8.09 10.74
N GLU A 21 6.01 8.16 11.00
CA GLU A 21 5.35 7.37 12.03
C GLU A 21 5.13 5.93 11.52
N VAL A 22 5.47 4.94 12.34
CA VAL A 22 5.29 3.51 12.02
C VAL A 22 4.28 2.93 13.00
N MET A 23 3.28 2.24 12.47
CA MET A 23 2.25 1.55 13.24
C MET A 23 2.07 0.14 12.71
N LEU A 24 2.12 -0.85 13.60
CA LEU A 24 1.76 -2.23 13.29
C LEU A 24 0.40 -2.53 13.90
N TYR A 25 -0.41 -3.32 13.19
CA TYR A 25 -1.73 -3.71 13.67
C TYR A 25 -1.66 -5.10 14.33
N ASP A 26 -2.36 -5.26 15.44
CA ASP A 26 -2.40 -6.52 16.19
C ASP A 26 -3.20 -7.62 15.47
N GLY A 27 -4.08 -7.22 14.55
CA GLY A 27 -4.95 -8.12 13.80
C GLY A 27 -4.20 -9.03 12.83
N GLN A 28 -4.75 -10.22 12.61
CA GLN A 28 -4.26 -11.24 11.68
C GLN A 28 -5.35 -11.62 10.67
N PRO A 29 -5.79 -10.68 9.80
CA PRO A 29 -6.81 -10.99 8.80
C PRO A 29 -6.35 -12.10 7.83
N PRO A 30 -7.29 -12.89 7.31
CA PRO A 30 -6.98 -13.86 6.28
C PRO A 30 -6.53 -13.16 4.98
N GLN A 31 -5.64 -13.82 4.25
CA GLN A 31 -5.01 -13.32 3.04
C GLN A 31 -6.02 -12.79 2.04
N TRP A 32 -7.14 -13.50 1.83
CA TRP A 32 -8.12 -13.11 0.80
C TRP A 32 -8.72 -11.74 1.07
N MET A 33 -8.89 -11.39 2.35
CA MET A 33 -9.41 -10.10 2.78
C MET A 33 -8.39 -8.99 2.51
N VAL A 34 -7.12 -9.24 2.87
CA VAL A 34 -6.02 -8.30 2.64
C VAL A 34 -5.81 -8.06 1.14
N LEU A 35 -5.82 -9.12 0.33
CA LEU A 35 -5.76 -9.04 -1.13
C LEU A 35 -6.93 -8.23 -1.68
N GLY A 36 -8.16 -8.49 -1.22
CA GLY A 36 -9.36 -7.77 -1.65
C GLY A 36 -9.26 -6.26 -1.37
N ILE A 37 -8.75 -5.88 -0.21
CA ILE A 37 -8.51 -4.48 0.16
C ILE A 37 -7.45 -3.85 -0.76
N ALA A 38 -6.30 -4.52 -0.94
CA ALA A 38 -5.22 -4.01 -1.80
C ALA A 38 -5.67 -3.85 -3.26
N ALA A 39 -6.37 -4.84 -3.82
CA ALA A 39 -6.91 -4.79 -5.18
C ALA A 39 -7.97 -3.70 -5.35
N THR A 40 -8.83 -3.51 -4.35
CA THR A 40 -9.82 -2.42 -4.34
C THR A 40 -9.13 -1.05 -4.30
N ARG A 41 -8.07 -0.92 -3.48
CA ARG A 41 -7.27 0.30 -3.39
C ARG A 41 -6.56 0.60 -4.71
N LEU A 42 -6.00 -0.41 -5.38
CA LEU A 42 -5.40 -0.27 -6.71
C LEU A 42 -6.42 0.24 -7.72
N LYS A 43 -7.56 -0.46 -7.85
CA LYS A 43 -8.64 -0.08 -8.75
C LYS A 43 -9.12 1.35 -8.51
N ARG A 44 -9.30 1.74 -7.25
CA ARG A 44 -9.74 3.10 -6.88
C ARG A 44 -8.68 4.14 -7.22
N SER A 45 -7.41 3.88 -6.90
CA SER A 45 -6.30 4.80 -7.15
C SER A 45 -6.14 5.07 -8.64
N LEU A 46 -6.18 4.02 -9.47
CA LEU A 46 -6.16 4.14 -10.93
C LEU A 46 -7.38 4.92 -11.45
N LYS A 47 -8.58 4.63 -10.93
CA LYS A 47 -9.82 5.30 -11.35
C LYS A 47 -9.79 6.81 -11.14
N ILE A 48 -9.17 7.27 -10.05
CA ILE A 48 -9.16 8.69 -9.66
C ILE A 48 -7.80 9.36 -9.87
N GLY A 49 -6.86 8.67 -10.53
CA GLY A 49 -5.55 9.20 -10.92
C GLY A 49 -4.62 9.51 -9.74
N LEU A 50 -4.62 8.69 -8.69
CA LEU A 50 -3.63 8.81 -7.61
C LEU A 50 -2.31 8.15 -7.99
N THR A 51 -1.20 8.78 -7.60
CA THR A 51 0.13 8.17 -7.67
C THR A 51 0.26 7.05 -6.64
N THR A 52 0.64 5.87 -7.12
CA THR A 52 0.92 4.69 -6.29
C THR A 52 2.32 4.16 -6.54
N LEU A 53 2.90 3.51 -5.52
CA LEU A 53 4.17 2.78 -5.63
C LEU A 53 3.94 1.33 -5.18
N GLY A 54 4.41 0.35 -5.96
CA GLY A 54 4.39 -1.07 -5.63
C GLY A 54 3.03 -1.67 -5.28
N LEU A 55 1.91 -1.00 -5.57
CA LEU A 55 0.57 -1.46 -5.20
C LEU A 55 0.06 -2.57 -6.12
N ASP A 56 0.39 -2.49 -7.40
CA ASP A 56 0.22 -3.56 -8.38
C ASP A 56 1.11 -4.77 -8.05
N GLU A 57 2.40 -4.56 -7.79
CA GLU A 57 3.33 -5.60 -7.35
C GLU A 57 2.81 -6.30 -6.08
N THR A 58 2.33 -5.52 -5.11
CA THR A 58 1.72 -6.04 -3.87
C THR A 58 0.51 -6.92 -4.16
N VAL A 59 -0.38 -6.52 -5.06
CA VAL A 59 -1.56 -7.32 -5.42
C VAL A 59 -1.16 -8.67 -5.99
N GLU A 60 -0.15 -8.71 -6.86
CA GLU A 60 0.32 -9.97 -7.45
C GLU A 60 1.05 -10.86 -6.43
N ILE A 61 1.89 -10.28 -5.56
CA ILE A 61 2.52 -11.02 -4.46
C ILE A 61 1.46 -11.63 -3.55
N LEU A 62 0.45 -10.86 -3.15
CA LEU A 62 -0.63 -11.35 -2.31
C LEU A 62 -1.41 -12.44 -3.04
N ARG A 63 -1.76 -12.25 -4.32
CA ARG A 63 -2.52 -13.22 -5.13
C ARG A 63 -1.85 -14.59 -5.22
N ALA A 64 -0.51 -14.63 -5.21
CA ALA A 64 0.25 -15.89 -5.26
C ALA A 64 0.22 -16.70 -3.96
N ARG A 65 -0.37 -16.17 -2.87
CA ARG A 65 -0.44 -16.83 -1.56
C ARG A 65 -1.73 -17.63 -1.36
N HIS A 66 -1.74 -18.48 -0.34
CA HIS A 66 -2.91 -19.27 0.04
C HIS A 66 -3.99 -18.42 0.72
N CYS A 67 -5.25 -18.65 0.38
CA CYS A 67 -6.38 -17.83 0.86
C CYS A 67 -6.58 -17.86 2.38
N ASP A 68 -6.28 -19.00 3.01
CA ASP A 68 -6.46 -19.21 4.45
C ASP A 68 -5.25 -18.76 5.27
N GLU A 69 -4.20 -18.27 4.61
CA GLU A 69 -3.03 -17.77 5.31
C GLU A 69 -3.38 -16.50 6.08
N GLN A 70 -2.96 -16.42 7.34
CA GLN A 70 -3.10 -15.21 8.15
C GLN A 70 -1.95 -14.25 7.86
N LEU A 71 -2.28 -12.98 7.65
CA LEU A 71 -1.29 -11.94 7.41
C LEU A 71 -1.37 -10.88 8.50
N ARG A 72 -0.24 -10.25 8.81
CA ARG A 72 -0.23 -9.01 9.59
C ARG A 72 -0.04 -7.82 8.68
N THR A 73 -0.55 -6.67 9.10
CA THR A 73 -0.39 -5.43 8.34
C THR A 73 0.07 -4.30 9.24
N GLY A 74 0.64 -3.28 8.64
CA GLY A 74 1.03 -2.05 9.31
C GLY A 74 1.04 -0.89 8.32
N ASN A 75 1.27 0.31 8.82
CA ASN A 75 1.39 1.49 8.00
C ASN A 75 2.62 2.32 8.40
N ILE A 76 3.12 3.08 7.43
CA ILE A 76 4.07 4.17 7.63
C ILE A 76 3.41 5.44 7.10
N VAL A 77 3.36 6.46 7.93
CA VAL A 77 2.95 7.81 7.53
C VAL A 77 4.22 8.65 7.41
N ALA A 78 4.53 9.14 6.21
CA ALA A 78 5.68 10.02 6.02
C ALA A 78 5.57 11.25 6.93
N ALA A 79 6.69 11.79 7.42
CA ALA A 79 6.69 12.91 8.37
C ALA A 79 6.00 14.17 7.82
N ASP A 80 6.17 14.42 6.51
CA ASP A 80 5.49 15.49 5.77
C ASP A 80 4.05 15.14 5.36
N ARG A 81 3.59 13.93 5.70
CA ARG A 81 2.29 13.35 5.36
C ARG A 81 2.01 13.28 3.86
N SER A 82 3.04 13.35 3.02
CA SER A 82 2.90 13.30 1.56
C SER A 82 2.68 11.88 1.04
N TRP A 83 3.05 10.86 1.81
CA TRP A 83 2.88 9.45 1.46
C TRP A 83 2.35 8.62 2.63
N PHE A 84 1.49 7.67 2.28
CA PHE A 84 1.04 6.60 3.15
C PHE A 84 1.50 5.27 2.58
N PHE A 85 2.33 4.55 3.33
CA PHE A 85 2.76 3.20 2.98
C PHE A 85 2.02 2.18 3.81
N THR A 86 1.66 1.06 3.20
CA THR A 86 1.10 -0.12 3.85
C THR A 86 2.08 -1.26 3.75
N LEU A 87 2.33 -1.89 4.89
CA LEU A 87 3.22 -3.03 5.08
C LEU A 87 2.38 -4.30 5.20
N TYR A 88 2.84 -5.36 4.56
CA TYR A 88 2.19 -6.67 4.58
C TYR A 88 3.22 -7.68 5.05
N PHE A 89 2.92 -8.37 6.14
CA PHE A 89 3.80 -9.33 6.78
C PHE A 89 3.17 -10.71 6.81
N ASP A 90 4.02 -11.71 7.03
CA ASP A 90 3.59 -13.05 7.41
C ASP A 90 2.82 -13.03 8.75
N ALA A 91 2.23 -14.17 9.12
CA ALA A 91 1.47 -14.31 10.37
C ALA A 91 2.29 -13.94 11.62
N THR A 92 3.60 -14.16 11.60
CA THR A 92 4.49 -13.86 12.72
C THR A 92 4.78 -12.36 12.85
N GLY A 93 4.62 -11.59 11.77
CA GLY A 93 4.96 -10.17 11.71
C GLY A 93 6.46 -9.91 11.59
N THR A 94 7.26 -10.95 11.35
CA THR A 94 8.72 -10.85 11.29
C THR A 94 9.23 -10.71 9.87
N GLU A 95 8.53 -11.30 8.90
CA GLU A 95 8.89 -11.24 7.48
C GLU A 95 7.97 -10.28 6.73
N LEU A 96 8.57 -9.27 6.10
CA LEU A 96 7.85 -8.42 5.17
C LEU A 96 7.66 -9.14 3.85
N LEU A 97 6.41 -9.30 3.45
CA LEU A 97 6.01 -9.92 2.19
C LEU A 97 5.92 -8.89 1.07
N ALA A 98 5.33 -7.74 1.35
CA ALA A 98 5.13 -6.66 0.38
C ALA A 98 5.03 -5.29 1.07
N CYS A 99 5.22 -4.24 0.28
CA CYS A 99 4.98 -2.86 0.68
C CYS A 99 4.30 -2.13 -0.48
N SER A 100 3.34 -1.26 -0.19
CA SER A 100 2.79 -0.34 -1.19
C SER A 100 2.65 1.05 -0.65
N GLY A 101 2.76 2.05 -1.52
CA GLY A 101 2.61 3.47 -1.20
C GLY A 101 1.47 4.09 -1.99
N VAL A 102 0.73 4.99 -1.37
CA VAL A 102 -0.20 5.90 -2.05
C VAL A 102 0.14 7.31 -1.64
N LYS A 103 0.28 8.19 -2.62
CA LYS A 103 0.56 9.60 -2.39
C LYS A 103 -0.68 10.31 -1.85
N ASN A 104 -0.48 11.13 -0.84
CA ASN A 104 -1.51 11.99 -0.28
C ASN A 104 -1.66 13.24 -1.15
N GLU A 105 -2.37 13.09 -2.25
CA GLU A 105 -2.63 14.17 -3.19
C GLU A 105 -4.11 14.27 -3.52
N ARG A 106 -4.53 15.43 -4.02
CA ARG A 106 -5.89 15.58 -4.51
C ARG A 106 -6.05 14.69 -5.73
N PRO A 107 -7.16 13.92 -5.84
CA PRO A 107 -7.44 13.15 -7.03
C PRO A 107 -7.40 14.04 -8.27
N LEU A 108 -6.80 13.54 -9.35
CA LEU A 108 -6.91 14.19 -10.64
C LEU A 108 -8.39 14.10 -11.04
N ARG A 109 -9.14 15.21 -10.92
CA ARG A 109 -10.46 15.25 -11.54
C ARG A 109 -10.20 15.03 -13.03
N ARG A 110 -10.79 13.98 -13.62
CA ARG A 110 -11.03 13.99 -15.07
C ARG A 110 -11.93 15.20 -15.27
N ASP A 111 -11.33 16.32 -15.67
CA ASP A 111 -12.08 17.52 -15.98
C ASP A 111 -13.20 17.14 -16.93
N GLY A 112 -14.43 17.44 -16.48
CA GLY A 112 -15.62 17.24 -17.27
C GLY A 112 -15.40 17.88 -18.62
N GLN A 113 -15.67 17.07 -19.65
CA GLN A 113 -15.83 17.50 -21.02
C GLN A 113 -16.51 18.88 -21.05
N LYS A 114 -15.75 19.89 -21.47
CA LYS A 114 -16.23 21.25 -21.68
C LYS A 114 -17.27 21.19 -22.80
N LEU A 115 -18.54 20.98 -22.48
CA LEU A 115 -19.64 21.28 -23.39
C LEU A 115 -19.71 22.80 -23.48
N GLN A 116 -19.11 23.34 -24.53
CA GLN A 116 -19.44 24.68 -25.01
C GLN A 116 -20.86 24.58 -25.56
N LEU A 117 -21.82 25.18 -24.84
CA LEU A 117 -23.09 25.63 -25.40
C LEU A 117 -22.91 27.07 -25.87
#